data_AF-A0A8J7KS13-F1
#
_entry.id   AF-A0A8J7KS13-F1
#
_cell.length_a   1.000
_cell.length_b   1.000
_cell.length_c   1.000
_cell.angle_alpha   90.00
_cell.angle_beta   90.00
_cell.angle_gamma   90.00
#
_symmetry.space_group_name_H-M   'P 1'
#
loop_
_entity.id
_entity.type
_entity.pdbx_description
1 polymer ?
#
loop_
_entity_poly.entity_id
_entity_poly.type
_entity_poly.pdbx_seq_one_letter_code
_entity_poly.pdbx_strand_id
1 'polypeptide(L)'
;MGMRASRALVVLAVLALPACTSASPAPSGTRPTPTASASARPTVGPSGFGTQMILLRNGGLKGGSDMWKVEANGAWRLTDANGQQVRASGTLTATQLGELTNRLNDPALAAELSAPARQETCPDGITYVLNAGPTSGVVPSCGLEAPTPHIVELAEFVGRVTATN
;
A
#
# COMPACT_ATOMS: atom_id res chain seq x y z
N MET A 1 49.29 -12.16 1.02
CA MET A 1 49.63 -10.73 1.21
C MET A 1 48.55 -9.90 0.51
N GLY A 2 47.93 -8.86 1.05
CA GLY A 2 48.24 -8.08 2.25
C GLY A 2 46.99 -7.55 2.97
N MET A 3 47.22 -7.18 4.23
CA MET A 3 46.31 -6.60 5.20
C MET A 3 46.16 -5.09 5.02
N ARG A 4 45.04 -4.52 5.54
CA ARG A 4 44.92 -3.40 6.52
C ARG A 4 43.54 -2.76 6.36
N ALA A 5 42.59 -2.89 7.30
CA ALA A 5 42.49 -2.39 8.68
C ALA A 5 41.87 -0.98 8.81
N SER A 6 40.65 -0.97 9.37
CA SER A 6 40.14 -0.08 10.43
C SER A 6 39.84 1.40 10.13
N ARG A 7 38.63 1.86 10.51
CA ARG A 7 38.41 2.63 11.76
C ARG A 7 36.92 2.91 12.01
N ALA A 8 36.49 2.58 13.23
CA ALA A 8 35.22 2.93 13.84
C ALA A 8 35.26 4.34 14.41
N LEU A 9 34.09 4.97 14.58
CA LEU A 9 33.91 6.09 15.51
C LEU A 9 32.50 6.03 16.12
N VAL A 10 32.49 5.80 17.43
CA VAL A 10 31.34 5.85 18.34
C VAL A 10 31.26 7.25 18.93
N VAL A 11 30.06 7.84 19.02
CA VAL A 11 29.83 9.00 19.89
C VAL A 11 28.58 8.73 20.74
N LEU A 12 28.82 8.56 22.04
CA LEU A 12 27.86 8.50 23.14
C LEU A 12 27.54 9.94 23.58
N ALA A 13 26.28 10.25 23.87
CA ALA A 13 25.94 11.41 24.70
C ALA A 13 24.78 11.08 25.64
N VAL A 14 25.11 11.04 26.93
CA VAL A 14 24.25 10.84 28.11
C VAL A 14 23.87 12.21 28.65
N LEU A 15 22.59 12.43 29.02
CA LEU A 15 22.19 13.55 29.88
C LEU A 15 21.16 13.09 30.93
N ALA A 16 21.41 13.53 32.15
CA ALA A 16 20.94 12.99 33.43
C ALA A 16 19.69 13.69 34.00
N LEU A 17 19.10 13.05 35.01
CA LEU A 17 17.89 13.42 35.77
C LEU A 17 18.07 14.60 36.75
N PRO A 18 16.95 15.15 37.26
CA PRO A 18 16.84 15.53 38.66
C PRO A 18 15.64 14.89 39.40
N ALA A 19 15.77 14.79 40.73
CA ALA A 19 14.95 14.02 41.67
C ALA A 19 14.05 14.88 42.60
N CYS A 20 13.18 14.16 43.36
CA CYS A 20 12.44 14.53 44.60
C CYS A 20 11.18 15.41 44.41
N THR A 21 10.04 15.22 45.09
CA THR A 21 9.79 15.01 46.53
C THR A 21 8.36 14.50 46.79
N SER A 22 8.18 13.72 47.87
CA SER A 22 6.92 13.23 48.44
C SER A 22 6.10 14.31 49.18
N ALA A 23 4.78 14.33 49.01
CA ALA A 23 3.83 14.84 50.02
C ALA A 23 2.40 14.32 49.76
N SER A 24 1.74 13.80 50.80
CA SER A 24 0.30 13.50 50.88
C SER A 24 -0.23 14.30 52.10
N PRO A 25 -1.42 14.94 52.03
CA PRO A 25 -2.65 14.25 52.43
C PRO A 25 -3.93 14.71 51.69
N ALA A 26 -5.01 13.93 51.87
CA ALA A 26 -6.35 14.14 51.34
C ALA A 26 -7.12 15.31 52.03
N PRO A 27 -8.10 15.89 51.32
CA PRO A 27 -9.45 15.96 51.89
C PRO A 27 -10.57 15.56 50.92
N SER A 28 -11.63 15.00 51.51
CA SER A 28 -12.89 14.61 50.89
C SER A 28 -13.59 15.78 50.19
N GLY A 29 -14.02 15.56 48.94
CA GLY A 29 -14.78 16.53 48.15
C GLY A 29 -15.70 15.82 47.17
N THR A 30 -16.98 16.19 47.21
CA THR A 30 -18.15 15.49 46.69
C THR A 30 -18.17 15.28 45.17
N ARG A 31 -18.58 14.05 44.80
CA ARG A 31 -19.02 13.55 43.48
C ARG A 31 -19.77 14.57 42.61
N PRO A 32 -19.38 14.69 41.33
CA PRO A 32 -20.32 14.54 40.23
C PRO A 32 -19.92 13.31 39.39
N THR A 33 -20.88 12.43 39.14
CA THR A 33 -20.72 11.26 38.27
C THR A 33 -20.60 11.75 36.82
N PRO A 34 -19.47 11.56 36.11
CA PRO A 34 -19.50 11.61 34.66
C PRO A 34 -20.00 10.26 34.18
N THR A 35 -21.18 10.29 33.55
CA THR A 35 -21.72 9.24 32.70
C THR A 35 -20.60 8.59 31.89
N ALA A 36 -20.54 7.25 31.93
CA ALA A 36 -19.66 6.45 31.10
C ALA A 36 -19.85 6.86 29.64
N SER A 37 -18.91 7.66 29.11
CA SER A 37 -18.74 7.78 27.68
C SER A 37 -18.03 6.51 27.28
N ALA A 38 -18.81 5.47 26.93
CA ALA A 38 -18.30 4.37 26.15
C ALA A 38 -17.62 5.00 24.94
N SER A 39 -16.28 5.02 24.95
CA SER A 39 -15.49 5.29 23.77
C SER A 39 -15.80 4.12 22.85
N ALA A 40 -16.84 4.30 22.03
CA ALA A 40 -17.08 3.44 20.90
C ALA A 40 -15.79 3.51 20.10
N ARG A 41 -15.01 2.43 20.19
CA ARG A 41 -13.94 2.14 19.24
C ARG A 41 -14.55 2.40 17.87
N PRO A 42 -13.97 3.25 17.01
CA PRO A 42 -14.46 3.36 15.66
C PRO A 42 -14.44 1.95 15.09
N THR A 43 -15.62 1.41 14.80
CA THR A 43 -15.75 0.22 13.97
C THR A 43 -15.14 0.64 12.65
N VAL A 44 -13.90 0.24 12.42
CA VAL A 44 -13.26 0.28 11.11
C VAL A 44 -14.12 -0.62 10.23
N GLY A 45 -15.15 -0.04 9.61
CA GLY A 45 -15.76 -0.62 8.42
C GLY A 45 -14.65 -0.87 7.41
N PRO A 46 -14.75 -1.91 6.57
CA PRO A 46 -13.62 -2.44 5.81
C PRO A 46 -12.96 -1.30 5.05
N SER A 47 -11.84 -0.82 5.58
CA SER A 47 -10.97 0.15 4.95
C SER A 47 -10.17 -0.68 3.98
N GLY A 48 -10.79 -0.96 2.84
CA GLY A 48 -10.34 -1.90 1.83
C GLY A 48 -10.90 -1.50 0.48
N PHE A 49 -10.37 -2.09 -0.58
CA PHE A 49 -10.69 -1.78 -1.98
C PHE A 49 -12.08 -2.27 -2.44
N GLY A 50 -13.08 -2.22 -1.56
CA GLY A 50 -14.38 -2.85 -1.77
C GLY A 50 -14.29 -4.38 -1.72
N THR A 51 -15.10 -5.07 -2.52
CA THR A 51 -15.16 -6.55 -2.56
C THR A 51 -13.95 -7.17 -3.28
N GLN A 52 -13.40 -6.46 -4.27
CA GLN A 52 -12.32 -6.95 -5.12
C GLN A 52 -11.55 -5.80 -5.78
N MET A 53 -10.29 -6.06 -6.12
CA MET A 53 -9.47 -5.26 -7.01
C MET A 53 -9.27 -6.01 -8.33
N ILE A 54 -9.40 -5.28 -9.44
CA ILE A 54 -9.01 -5.72 -10.78
C ILE A 54 -7.92 -4.77 -11.29
N LEU A 55 -6.78 -5.33 -11.68
CA LEU A 55 -5.69 -4.61 -12.31
C LEU A 55 -5.39 -5.25 -13.66
N LEU A 56 -5.53 -4.48 -14.73
CA LEU A 56 -5.17 -4.88 -16.08
C LEU A 56 -3.89 -4.14 -16.50
N ARG A 57 -2.95 -4.86 -17.08
CA ARG A 57 -1.72 -4.32 -17.66
C ARG A 57 -1.66 -4.74 -19.12
N ASN A 58 -1.73 -3.78 -20.04
CA ASN A 58 -1.70 -4.02 -21.48
C ASN A 58 -0.48 -3.37 -22.13
N GLY A 59 0.26 -4.09 -22.97
CA GLY A 59 1.32 -3.54 -23.81
C GLY A 59 2.73 -3.96 -23.40
N GLY A 60 3.70 -3.07 -23.64
CA GLY A 60 5.13 -3.35 -23.53
C GLY A 60 5.69 -4.16 -24.73
N LEU A 61 7.02 -4.30 -24.77
CA LEU A 61 7.79 -4.88 -25.90
C LEU A 61 7.37 -6.30 -26.34
N LYS A 62 6.66 -7.05 -25.50
CA LYS A 62 6.14 -8.40 -25.82
C LYS A 62 4.65 -8.41 -26.20
N GLY A 63 3.98 -7.25 -26.19
CA GLY A 63 2.53 -7.14 -26.46
C GLY A 63 1.67 -7.90 -25.45
N GLY A 64 2.18 -8.14 -24.24
CA GLY A 64 1.50 -8.92 -23.22
C GLY A 64 0.30 -8.18 -22.65
N SER A 65 -0.73 -8.92 -22.26
CA SER A 65 -1.84 -8.36 -21.51
C SER A 65 -2.22 -9.32 -20.38
N ASP A 66 -2.10 -8.84 -19.16
CA ASP A 66 -2.27 -9.60 -17.93
C ASP A 66 -3.34 -8.93 -17.07
N MET A 67 -4.23 -9.73 -16.48
CA MET A 67 -5.25 -9.26 -15.55
C MET A 67 -5.09 -9.95 -14.20
N TRP A 68 -4.87 -9.16 -13.14
CA TRP A 68 -4.94 -9.61 -11.76
C TRP A 68 -6.33 -9.30 -11.20
N LYS A 69 -6.93 -10.29 -10.56
CA LYS A 69 -8.08 -10.12 -9.67
C LYS A 69 -7.66 -10.51 -8.27
N VAL A 70 -7.89 -9.63 -7.31
CA VAL A 70 -7.60 -9.87 -5.88
C VAL A 70 -8.87 -9.60 -5.09
N GLU A 71 -9.37 -10.59 -4.37
CA GLU A 71 -10.53 -10.45 -3.50
C GLU A 71 -10.13 -9.85 -2.14
N ALA A 72 -11.11 -9.33 -1.41
CA ALA A 72 -10.90 -8.74 -0.08
C ALA A 72 -10.34 -9.74 0.96
N ASN A 73 -10.48 -11.05 0.73
CA ASN A 73 -9.89 -12.11 1.57
C ASN A 73 -8.43 -12.44 1.17
N GLY A 74 -7.88 -11.77 0.15
CA GLY A 74 -6.53 -12.01 -0.37
C GLY A 74 -6.43 -13.11 -1.42
N ALA A 75 -7.50 -13.84 -1.74
CA ALA A 75 -7.50 -14.78 -2.85
C ALA A 75 -7.27 -14.02 -4.15
N TRP A 76 -6.38 -14.53 -5.01
CA TRP A 76 -6.02 -13.86 -6.25
C TRP A 76 -5.92 -14.81 -7.43
N ARG A 77 -6.15 -14.26 -8.62
CA ARG A 77 -5.99 -14.93 -9.91
C ARG A 77 -5.30 -14.00 -10.90
N LEU A 78 -4.33 -14.54 -11.61
CA LEU A 78 -3.72 -13.94 -12.80
C LEU A 78 -4.28 -14.64 -14.03
N THR A 79 -4.88 -13.87 -14.92
CA THR A 79 -5.41 -14.35 -16.20
C THR A 79 -4.81 -13.59 -17.38
N ASP A 80 -5.10 -14.07 -18.58
CA ASP A 80 -5.06 -13.22 -19.76
C ASP A 80 -6.06 -12.04 -19.68
N ALA A 81 -5.93 -11.10 -20.63
CA ALA A 81 -6.70 -9.85 -20.67
C ALA A 81 -8.22 -10.03 -20.74
N ASN A 82 -8.68 -11.10 -21.39
CA ASN A 82 -10.10 -11.42 -21.57
C ASN A 82 -10.64 -12.31 -20.42
N GLY A 83 -9.79 -12.66 -19.44
CA GLY A 83 -10.16 -13.44 -18.27
C GLY A 83 -10.47 -14.91 -18.54
N GLN A 84 -10.09 -15.43 -19.71
CA GLN A 84 -10.42 -16.78 -20.16
C GLN A 84 -9.42 -17.81 -19.66
N GLN A 85 -8.13 -17.50 -19.71
CA GLN A 85 -7.07 -18.42 -19.32
C GLN A 85 -6.45 -18.00 -17.98
N VAL A 86 -6.59 -18.87 -16.98
CA VAL A 86 -5.85 -18.72 -15.71
C VAL A 86 -4.40 -19.12 -15.92
N ARG A 87 -3.49 -18.23 -15.55
CA ARG A 87 -2.04 -18.47 -15.58
C ARG A 87 -1.50 -18.85 -14.21
N ALA A 88 -2.00 -18.20 -13.17
CA ALA A 88 -1.64 -18.47 -11.79
C ALA A 88 -2.77 -18.05 -10.84
N SER A 89 -2.76 -18.60 -9.63
CA SER A 89 -3.69 -18.22 -8.56
C SER A 89 -3.08 -18.56 -7.21
N GLY A 90 -3.53 -17.87 -6.16
CA GLY A 90 -3.07 -18.13 -4.81
C GLY A 90 -3.79 -17.28 -3.79
N THR A 91 -3.16 -17.07 -2.65
CA THR A 91 -3.68 -16.20 -1.59
C THR A 91 -2.55 -15.32 -1.06
N LEU A 92 -2.82 -14.02 -0.92
CA LEU A 92 -1.90 -13.09 -0.29
C LEU A 92 -1.83 -13.37 1.21
N THR A 93 -0.64 -13.27 1.78
CA THR A 93 -0.49 -13.23 3.25
C THR A 93 -1.18 -11.97 3.81
N ALA A 94 -1.54 -12.00 5.10
CA ALA A 94 -2.15 -10.84 5.76
C ALA A 94 -1.27 -9.58 5.64
N THR A 95 0.05 -9.72 5.70
CA THR A 95 1.01 -8.62 5.50
C THR A 95 0.94 -8.06 4.08
N GLN A 96 0.95 -8.92 3.06
CA GLN A 96 0.83 -8.49 1.66
C GLN A 96 -0.53 -7.85 1.36
N LEU A 97 -1.61 -8.36 1.95
CA LEU A 97 -2.94 -7.78 1.81
C LEU A 97 -3.05 -6.41 2.50
N GLY A 98 -2.40 -6.23 3.64
CA GLY A 98 -2.30 -4.94 4.33
C GLY A 98 -1.52 -3.92 3.50
N GLU A 99 -0.37 -4.31 2.94
CA GLU A 99 0.43 -3.48 2.03
C GLU A 99 -0.35 -3.08 0.76
N LEU A 100 -1.07 -4.04 0.15
CA LEU A 100 -1.94 -3.77 -1.00
C LEU A 100 -3.01 -2.73 -0.66
N THR A 101 -3.66 -2.93 0.48
CA THR A 101 -4.68 -2.01 0.99
C THR A 101 -4.11 -0.62 1.24
N ASN A 102 -2.93 -0.50 1.83
CA ASN A 102 -2.28 0.79 2.07
C ASN A 102 -2.00 1.53 0.75
N ARG A 103 -1.49 0.84 -0.26
CA ARG A 103 -1.22 1.44 -1.58
C ARG A 103 -2.51 1.89 -2.28
N LEU A 104 -3.58 1.12 -2.17
CA LEU A 104 -4.88 1.45 -2.77
C LEU A 104 -5.60 2.61 -2.08
N ASN A 105 -5.27 2.85 -0.81
CA ASN A 105 -5.75 4.00 -0.04
C ASN A 105 -4.78 5.19 -0.07
N ASP A 106 -3.68 5.11 -0.82
CA ASP A 106 -2.76 6.23 -0.97
C ASP A 106 -3.48 7.37 -1.73
N PRO A 107 -3.64 8.57 -1.13
CA PRO A 107 -4.30 9.68 -1.80
C PRO A 107 -3.56 10.12 -3.09
N ALA A 108 -2.26 9.85 -3.20
CA ALA A 108 -1.50 10.17 -4.40
C ALA A 108 -1.91 9.28 -5.59
N LEU A 109 -2.25 8.01 -5.34
CA LEU A 109 -2.81 7.13 -6.36
C LEU A 109 -4.19 7.62 -6.82
N ALA A 110 -5.06 8.02 -5.89
CA ALA A 110 -6.37 8.55 -6.26
C ALA A 110 -6.26 9.85 -7.07
N ALA A 111 -5.31 10.72 -6.73
CA ALA A 111 -5.02 11.95 -7.47
C ALA A 111 -4.50 11.66 -8.88
N GLU A 112 -3.61 10.68 -9.03
CA GLU A 112 -3.12 10.21 -10.34
C GLU A 112 -4.24 9.70 -11.23
N LEU A 113 -5.13 8.86 -10.70
CA LEU A 113 -6.22 8.25 -11.45
C LEU A 113 -7.33 9.25 -11.83
N SER A 114 -7.45 10.34 -11.07
CA SER A 114 -8.40 11.43 -11.32
C SER A 114 -7.84 12.51 -12.23
N ALA A 115 -6.53 12.48 -12.51
CA ALA A 115 -5.90 13.45 -13.40
C ALA A 115 -6.44 13.27 -14.84
N PRO A 116 -6.58 14.37 -15.60
CA PRO A 116 -6.88 14.26 -17.02
C PRO A 116 -5.87 13.34 -17.72
N ALA A 117 -6.37 12.46 -18.60
CA ALA A 117 -5.54 11.54 -19.34
C ALA A 117 -4.43 12.31 -20.07
N ARG A 118 -3.17 11.93 -19.83
CA ARG A 118 -2.03 12.48 -20.56
C ARG A 118 -2.09 11.95 -21.99
N GLN A 119 -1.82 12.82 -22.97
CA GLN A 119 -1.74 12.42 -24.38
C GLN A 119 -0.38 11.78 -24.72
N GLU A 120 0.22 11.08 -23.77
CA GLU A 120 1.51 10.44 -23.97
C GLU A 120 1.30 9.18 -24.80
N THR A 121 1.84 9.18 -26.02
CA THR A 121 1.75 8.05 -26.95
C THR A 121 3.16 7.52 -27.19
N CYS A 122 3.46 6.38 -26.58
CA CYS A 122 4.71 5.65 -26.79
C CYS A 122 4.39 4.30 -27.45
N PRO A 123 5.06 3.93 -28.56
CA PRO A 123 4.80 2.68 -29.28
C PRO A 123 4.89 1.44 -28.39
N ASP A 124 5.82 1.46 -27.43
CA ASP A 124 6.08 0.37 -26.50
C ASP A 124 5.51 0.62 -25.10
N GLY A 125 4.56 1.56 -24.98
CA GLY A 125 3.94 1.93 -23.73
C GLY A 125 3.13 0.79 -23.11
N ILE A 126 2.87 0.94 -21.82
CA ILE A 126 1.98 0.06 -21.06
C ILE A 126 0.78 0.89 -20.60
N THR A 127 -0.43 0.41 -20.83
CA THR A 127 -1.64 0.97 -20.24
C THR A 127 -2.04 0.15 -19.02
N TYR A 128 -2.22 0.82 -17.90
CA TYR A 128 -2.74 0.24 -16.67
C TYR A 128 -4.19 0.64 -16.47
N VAL A 129 -5.04 -0.32 -16.14
CA VAL A 129 -6.44 -0.08 -15.76
C VAL A 129 -6.65 -0.65 -14.36
N LEU A 130 -7.10 0.19 -13.44
CA LEU A 130 -7.42 -0.20 -12.08
C LEU A 130 -8.92 -0.05 -11.81
N ASN A 131 -9.49 -1.05 -11.16
CA ASN A 131 -10.81 -0.98 -10.54
C ASN A 131 -10.75 -1.59 -9.14
N ALA A 132 -10.83 -0.76 -8.11
CA ALA A 132 -10.66 -1.13 -6.70
C ALA A 132 -11.65 -0.34 -5.82
N GLY A 133 -12.93 -0.40 -6.17
CA GLY A 133 -13.97 0.40 -5.50
C GLY A 133 -13.85 1.88 -5.85
N PRO A 134 -13.68 2.79 -4.86
CA PRO A 134 -13.55 4.22 -5.14
C PRO A 134 -12.25 4.57 -5.88
N THR A 135 -11.23 3.72 -5.82
CA THR A 135 -9.94 3.91 -6.49
C THR A 135 -9.99 3.20 -7.84
N SER A 136 -10.30 3.93 -8.92
CA SER A 136 -10.39 3.38 -10.28
C SER A 136 -9.89 4.38 -11.31
N GLY A 137 -9.29 3.91 -12.40
CA GLY A 137 -8.78 4.78 -13.46
C GLY A 137 -7.95 4.07 -14.51
N VAL A 138 -7.51 4.82 -15.52
CA VAL A 138 -6.68 4.36 -16.62
C VAL A 138 -5.47 5.27 -16.74
N VAL A 139 -4.28 4.70 -16.75
CA VAL A 139 -3.02 5.44 -16.82
C VAL A 139 -2.12 4.81 -17.90
N PRO A 140 -1.83 5.52 -19.00
CA PRO A 140 -0.73 5.15 -19.87
C PRO A 140 0.61 5.46 -19.17
N SER A 141 1.59 4.58 -19.36
CA SER A 141 2.96 4.77 -18.88
C SER A 141 3.95 4.37 -19.98
N CYS A 142 4.95 5.23 -20.17
CA CYS A 142 6.04 5.04 -21.12
C CYS A 142 7.30 4.47 -20.46
N GLY A 143 7.29 4.24 -19.14
CA GLY A 143 8.33 3.51 -18.42
C GLY A 143 9.61 4.29 -18.12
N LEU A 144 9.71 5.56 -18.55
CA LEU A 144 10.85 6.46 -18.28
C LEU A 144 10.43 7.71 -17.51
N GLU A 145 9.24 7.71 -16.92
CA GLU A 145 8.66 8.85 -16.23
C GLU A 145 9.27 9.02 -14.82
N ALA A 146 9.58 10.27 -14.45
CA ALA A 146 10.03 10.64 -13.12
C ALA A 146 9.15 11.79 -12.56
N PRO A 147 8.53 11.64 -11.38
CA PRO A 147 8.48 10.42 -10.56
C PRO A 147 7.71 9.29 -11.25
N THR A 148 8.01 8.04 -10.85
CA THR A 148 7.29 6.86 -11.35
C THR A 148 5.81 6.95 -10.96
N PRO A 149 4.87 6.64 -11.88
CA PRO A 149 3.45 6.63 -11.55
C PRO A 149 3.13 5.61 -10.44
N HIS A 150 2.27 5.97 -9.51
CA HIS A 150 1.85 5.14 -8.37
C HIS A 150 1.12 3.86 -8.83
N ILE A 151 0.39 3.90 -9.94
CA ILE A 151 -0.21 2.68 -10.50
C ILE A 151 0.85 1.68 -11.01
N VAL A 152 2.01 2.17 -11.46
CA VAL A 152 3.14 1.32 -11.88
C VAL A 152 3.73 0.65 -10.64
N GLU A 153 3.98 1.40 -9.57
CA GLU A 153 4.46 0.85 -8.29
C GLU A 153 3.49 -0.19 -7.70
N LEU A 154 2.18 0.08 -7.79
CA LEU A 154 1.13 -0.86 -7.40
C LEU A 154 1.20 -2.15 -8.24
N ALA A 155 1.31 -2.02 -9.56
CA ALA A 155 1.38 -3.16 -10.46
C ALA A 155 2.64 -4.01 -10.23
N GLU A 156 3.78 -3.38 -9.98
CA GLU A 156 5.02 -4.06 -9.62
C GLU A 156 4.90 -4.79 -8.28
N PHE A 157 4.26 -4.16 -7.29
CA PHE A 157 3.97 -4.81 -6.02
C PHE A 157 3.13 -6.07 -6.24
N VAL A 158 2.00 -5.96 -6.96
CA VAL A 158 1.09 -7.08 -7.26
C VAL A 158 1.83 -8.19 -8.00
N GLY A 159 2.59 -7.85 -9.05
CA GLY A 159 3.38 -8.82 -9.81
C GLY A 159 4.39 -9.57 -8.93
N ARG A 160 5.11 -8.85 -8.06
CA ARG A 160 6.11 -9.46 -7.17
C ARG A 160 5.49 -10.44 -6.17
N VAL A 161 4.38 -10.06 -5.52
CA VAL A 161 3.75 -10.90 -4.48
C VAL A 161 2.95 -12.07 -5.05
N THR A 162 2.63 -12.03 -6.34
CA THR A 162 1.93 -13.11 -7.04
C THR A 162 2.85 -14.02 -7.88
N ALA A 163 4.11 -13.63 -8.10
CA ALA A 163 5.11 -14.45 -8.79
C ALA A 163 5.79 -15.50 -7.88
N THR A 164 5.57 -15.44 -6.57
CA THR A 164 6.32 -16.21 -5.55
C THR A 164 5.53 -17.35 -4.88
N ASN A 165 4.34 -17.70 -5.38
CA ASN A 165 3.54 -18.83 -4.88
C ASN A 165 3.31 -19.91 -5.94
#